data_AF-A0A2H0WR81-F1
#
_entry.id   AF-A0A2H0WR81-F1
#
_cell.length_a   1.000
_cell.length_b   1.000
_cell.length_c   1.000
_cell.angle_alpha   90.00
_cell.angle_beta   90.00
_cell.angle_gamma   90.00
#
_symmetry.space_group_name_H-M   'P 1'
#
loop_
_entity.id
_entity.type
_entity.pdbx_description
1 polymer ?
#
loop_
_entity_poly.entity_id
_entity_poly.type
_entity_poly.pdbx_seq_one_letter_code
_entity_poly.pdbx_strand_id
1 'polypeptide(L)'
;MSLSSLKRLPDNTIEILTTVTSDKVEEEHKQILTQLQKTTELAGFRKGKAPRSQVEKTVGKEKVYNETAKNLIPKIYSQLIQEHQLHPIINPKIELISAQEGKDWQIKFTVCETPTVNLGNYKEEIKKITAKNKIWTPEKEEQSPKEDKKNKTEEKTQEIIKALLRNVKIAIPQILIENEVNQKLASLIEKTEKLGLTLDQYLNSLGKTAEQIKKEYQKESQDNWHLELTLNKIADQEKITVDNEEIDKIIADSKNEKEKENLSHQRYMLAFILKQRKTLEFLQNL
;
A
#
# COMPACT_ATOMS: atom_id res chain seq x y z
N MET A 1 11.04 27.47 -13.07
CA MET A 1 10.45 26.20 -13.56
C MET A 1 11.36 25.08 -13.09
N SER A 2 10.80 23.97 -12.60
CA SER A 2 11.60 22.81 -12.22
C SER A 2 11.86 21.97 -13.46
N LEU A 3 13.13 21.67 -13.74
CA LEU A 3 13.46 20.66 -14.76
C LEU A 3 13.19 19.29 -14.12
N SER A 4 12.26 18.52 -14.66
CA SER A 4 11.99 17.15 -14.22
C SER A 4 12.35 16.15 -15.32
N SER A 5 12.89 15.00 -14.93
CA SER A 5 13.04 13.84 -15.80
C SER A 5 12.29 12.66 -15.19
N LEU A 6 11.53 11.97 -16.02
CA LEU A 6 10.69 10.84 -15.64
C LEU A 6 11.21 9.58 -16.33
N LYS A 7 11.38 8.51 -15.55
CA LYS A 7 11.77 7.18 -16.04
C LYS A 7 10.78 6.13 -15.55
N ARG A 8 10.22 5.35 -16.47
CA ARG A 8 9.38 4.18 -16.16
C ARG A 8 10.21 2.91 -16.25
N LEU A 9 10.13 2.07 -15.22
CA LEU A 9 10.78 0.77 -15.16
C LEU A 9 9.81 -0.35 -15.61
N PRO A 10 10.33 -1.54 -15.96
CA PRO A 10 9.50 -2.65 -16.47
C PRO A 10 8.44 -3.19 -15.49
N ASP A 11 8.61 -2.94 -14.19
CA ASP A 11 7.72 -3.35 -13.10
C ASP A 11 6.67 -2.27 -12.75
N ASN A 12 6.47 -1.28 -13.61
CA ASN A 12 5.63 -0.09 -13.37
C ASN A 12 6.10 0.82 -12.22
N THR A 13 7.34 0.66 -11.75
CA THR A 13 8.00 1.69 -10.92
C THR A 13 8.29 2.93 -11.77
N ILE A 14 8.08 4.10 -11.20
CA ILE A 14 8.32 5.40 -11.83
C ILE A 14 9.29 6.17 -10.94
N GLU A 15 10.40 6.59 -11.53
CA GLU A 15 11.38 7.46 -10.91
C GLU A 15 11.27 8.85 -11.53
N ILE A 16 11.10 9.87 -10.69
CA ILE A 16 11.03 11.27 -11.10
C ILE A 16 12.17 12.01 -10.42
N LEU A 17 13.14 12.47 -11.19
CA LEU A 17 14.19 13.36 -10.70
C LEU A 17 13.80 14.79 -11.04
N THR A 18 13.74 15.66 -10.04
CA THR A 18 13.40 17.07 -10.25
C THR A 18 14.43 17.98 -9.60
N THR A 19 14.69 19.11 -10.27
CA THR A 19 15.50 20.20 -9.72
C THR A 19 14.59 21.36 -9.34
N VAL A 20 14.67 21.78 -8.09
CA VAL A 20 13.99 22.95 -7.55
C VAL A 20 14.99 24.09 -7.48
N THR A 21 14.74 25.16 -8.23
CA THR A 21 15.65 26.32 -8.27
C THR A 21 15.75 27.00 -6.90
N SER A 22 16.93 27.50 -6.55
CA SER A 22 17.20 28.22 -5.29
C SER A 22 16.18 29.33 -5.03
N ASP A 23 15.78 30.08 -6.05
CA ASP A 23 14.78 31.17 -5.93
C ASP A 23 13.44 30.67 -5.38
N LYS A 24 12.99 29.49 -5.82
CA LYS A 24 11.72 28.89 -5.39
C LYS A 24 11.84 28.34 -3.96
N VAL A 25 13.00 27.80 -3.62
CA VAL A 25 13.31 27.37 -2.25
C VAL A 25 13.32 28.58 -1.31
N GLU A 26 13.96 29.68 -1.71
CA GLU A 26 13.99 30.93 -0.92
C GLU A 26 12.61 31.56 -0.77
N GLU A 27 11.78 31.53 -1.81
CA GLU A 27 10.40 32.02 -1.73
C GLU A 27 9.60 31.24 -0.67
N GLU A 28 9.65 29.91 -0.73
CA GLU A 28 8.97 29.06 0.25
C GLU A 28 9.55 29.24 1.66
N HIS A 29 10.87 29.35 1.79
CA HIS A 29 11.54 29.64 3.06
C HIS A 29 11.05 30.95 3.70
N LYS A 30 10.89 32.02 2.90
CA LYS A 30 10.31 33.30 3.35
C LYS A 30 8.87 33.14 3.82
N GLN A 31 8.07 32.29 3.17
CA GLN A 31 6.70 31.99 3.60
C GLN A 31 6.68 31.26 4.94
N ILE A 32 7.52 30.23 5.12
CA ILE A 32 7.64 29.48 6.38
C ILE A 32 8.11 30.38 7.52
N LEU A 33 9.11 31.24 7.30
CA LEU A 33 9.52 32.22 8.31
C LEU A 33 8.38 33.15 8.72
N THR A 34 7.51 33.54 7.77
CA THR A 34 6.34 34.37 8.06
C THR A 34 5.28 33.62 8.87
N GLN A 35 5.13 32.31 8.65
CA GLN A 35 4.24 31.48 9.47
C GLN A 35 4.79 31.29 10.89
N LEU A 36 6.08 30.97 11.01
CA LEU A 36 6.76 30.80 12.29
C LEU A 36 6.80 32.09 13.10
N GLN A 37 6.94 33.25 12.46
CA GLN A 37 6.90 34.56 13.12
C GLN A 37 5.58 34.79 13.88
N LYS A 38 4.46 34.23 13.41
CA LYS A 38 3.14 34.38 14.06
C LYS A 38 3.02 33.53 15.32
N THR A 39 3.70 32.39 15.38
CA THR A 39 3.60 31.42 16.47
C THR A 39 4.75 31.49 17.47
N THR A 40 5.93 31.96 17.04
CA THR A 40 7.14 32.02 17.87
C THR A 40 7.04 33.15 18.89
N GLU A 41 7.24 32.82 20.16
CA GLU A 41 7.39 33.79 21.23
C GLU A 41 8.84 34.24 21.32
N LEU A 42 9.05 35.55 21.28
CA LEU A 42 10.36 36.18 21.36
C LEU A 42 10.34 37.23 22.46
N ALA A 43 11.29 37.12 23.40
CA ALA A 43 11.44 38.11 24.46
C ALA A 43 11.61 39.52 23.87
N GLY A 44 10.81 40.48 24.34
CA GLY A 44 10.81 41.86 23.86
C GLY A 44 9.99 42.14 22.59
N PHE A 45 9.44 41.11 21.92
CA PHE A 45 8.60 41.29 20.73
C PHE A 45 7.20 40.71 20.94
N ARG A 46 6.18 41.47 20.54
CA ARG A 46 4.82 40.94 20.45
C ARG A 46 4.76 39.88 19.33
N LYS A 47 4.03 38.78 19.57
CA LYS A 47 3.79 37.70 18.59
C LYS A 47 3.48 38.28 17.20
N GLY A 48 4.15 37.78 16.16
CA GLY A 48 3.96 38.23 14.78
C GLY A 48 4.69 39.53 14.40
N LYS A 49 5.39 40.21 15.31
CA LYS A 49 6.09 41.49 15.04
C LYS A 49 7.61 41.41 15.10
N ALA A 50 8.17 40.30 15.59
CA ALA A 50 9.61 40.10 15.62
C ALA A 50 10.23 40.03 14.21
N PRO A 51 11.41 40.61 13.96
CA PRO A 51 12.09 40.48 12.67
C PRO A 51 12.36 39.01 12.29
N ARG A 52 12.22 38.67 11.00
CA ARG A 52 12.39 37.28 10.50
C ARG A 52 13.76 36.69 10.81
N SER A 53 14.83 37.49 10.71
CA SER A 53 16.19 37.06 11.05
C SER A 53 16.34 36.67 12.52
N GLN A 54 15.58 37.30 13.42
CA GLN A 54 15.60 36.96 14.84
C GLN A 54 14.76 35.72 15.14
N VAL A 55 13.62 35.56 14.44
CA VAL A 55 12.83 34.32 14.47
C VAL A 55 13.66 33.14 14.02
N GLU A 56 14.39 33.27 12.91
CA GLU A 56 15.25 32.20 12.39
C GLU A 56 16.38 31.83 13.37
N LYS A 57 17.02 32.82 14.00
CA LYS A 57 18.04 32.57 15.04
C LYS A 57 17.48 31.82 16.25
N THR A 58 16.26 32.14 16.67
CA THR A 58 15.64 31.51 17.84
C THR A 58 15.05 30.14 17.54
N VAL A 59 14.41 29.97 16.39
CA VAL A 59 13.85 28.67 15.96
C VAL A 59 14.96 27.70 15.52
N GLY A 60 16.08 28.24 15.02
CA GLY A 60 17.19 27.50 14.46
C GLY A 60 17.02 27.28 12.96
N LYS A 61 18.07 27.58 12.19
CA LYS A 61 18.08 27.46 10.72
C LYS A 61 17.61 26.09 10.24
N GLU A 62 18.17 25.01 10.82
CA GLU A 62 17.84 23.64 10.45
C GLU A 62 16.34 23.36 10.55
N LYS A 63 15.69 23.81 11.63
CA LYS A 63 14.26 23.63 11.81
C LYS A 63 13.45 24.39 10.76
N VAL A 64 13.84 25.62 10.42
CA VAL A 64 13.18 26.39 9.36
C VAL A 64 13.32 25.69 8.00
N TYR A 65 14.51 25.17 7.68
CA TYR A 65 14.74 24.40 6.46
C TYR A 65 13.94 23.09 6.42
N ASN A 66 13.84 22.37 7.53
CA ASN A 66 13.02 21.18 7.64
C ASN A 66 11.52 21.50 7.43
N GLU A 67 11.00 22.57 8.03
CA GLU A 67 9.62 23.01 7.78
C GLU A 67 9.41 23.48 6.32
N THR A 68 10.42 24.10 5.72
CA THR A 68 10.41 24.45 4.28
C THR A 68 10.31 23.19 3.42
N ALA A 69 11.12 22.18 3.68
CA ALA A 69 11.05 20.90 2.97
C ALA A 69 9.69 20.21 3.16
N LYS A 70 9.18 20.15 4.39
CA LYS A 70 7.85 19.55 4.70
C LYS A 70 6.70 20.19 3.94
N ASN A 71 6.78 21.50 3.66
CA ASN A 71 5.74 22.19 2.90
C ASN A 71 5.97 22.18 1.39
N LEU A 72 7.22 22.33 0.95
CA LEU A 72 7.59 22.47 -0.46
C LEU A 72 7.46 21.15 -1.22
N ILE A 73 7.98 20.07 -0.65
CA ILE A 73 8.09 18.77 -1.31
C ILE A 73 6.72 18.19 -1.69
N PRO A 74 5.70 18.18 -0.82
CA PRO A 74 4.37 17.70 -1.19
C PRO A 74 3.72 18.51 -2.32
N LYS A 75 3.92 19.84 -2.34
CA LYS A 75 3.41 20.70 -3.43
C LYS A 75 4.04 20.34 -4.77
N ILE A 76 5.37 20.15 -4.78
CA ILE A 76 6.10 19.74 -5.99
C ILE A 76 5.63 18.37 -6.46
N TYR A 77 5.51 17.42 -5.53
CA TYR A 77 5.04 16.08 -5.85
C TYR A 77 3.65 16.12 -6.49
N SER A 78 2.69 16.82 -5.87
CA SER A 78 1.33 16.98 -6.42
C SER A 78 1.35 17.58 -7.83
N GLN A 79 2.18 18.60 -8.08
CA GLN A 79 2.34 19.18 -9.41
C GLN A 79 2.88 18.15 -10.42
N LEU A 80 3.89 17.37 -10.06
CA LEU A 80 4.47 16.34 -10.93
C LEU A 80 3.47 15.22 -11.25
N ILE A 81 2.67 14.79 -10.26
CA ILE A 81 1.62 13.80 -10.48
C ILE A 81 0.57 14.31 -11.47
N GLN A 82 0.15 15.58 -11.34
CA GLN A 82 -0.82 16.19 -12.25
C GLN A 82 -0.23 16.39 -13.66
N GLU A 83 0.98 16.94 -13.76
CA GLU A 83 1.67 17.22 -15.02
C GLU A 83 1.88 15.95 -15.86
N HIS A 84 2.27 14.86 -15.20
CA HIS A 84 2.52 13.58 -15.86
C HIS A 84 1.31 12.63 -15.85
N GLN A 85 0.16 13.06 -15.31
CA GLN A 85 -1.09 12.28 -15.21
C GLN A 85 -0.87 10.89 -14.58
N LEU A 86 -0.10 10.85 -13.50
CA LEU A 86 0.25 9.61 -12.81
C LEU A 86 -0.83 9.21 -11.80
N HIS A 87 -0.99 7.90 -11.61
CA HIS A 87 -1.94 7.32 -10.66
C HIS A 87 -1.20 6.42 -9.66
N PRO A 88 -0.34 7.01 -8.81
CA PRO A 88 0.44 6.24 -7.84
C PRO A 88 -0.49 5.55 -6.84
N ILE A 89 -0.22 4.27 -6.57
CA ILE A 89 -1.01 3.46 -5.63
C ILE A 89 -0.40 3.42 -4.21
N ILE A 90 0.72 4.10 -4.03
CA ILE A 90 1.43 4.23 -2.75
C ILE A 90 1.97 5.66 -2.62
N ASN A 91 2.31 6.03 -1.38
CA ASN A 91 3.05 7.26 -1.12
C ASN A 91 4.45 7.19 -1.76
N PRO A 92 5.01 8.32 -2.22
CA PRO A 92 6.32 8.33 -2.81
C PRO A 92 7.42 8.04 -1.78
N LYS A 93 8.39 7.23 -2.18
CA LYS A 93 9.71 7.24 -1.53
C LYS A 93 10.45 8.48 -2.03
N ILE A 94 10.86 9.32 -1.09
CA ILE A 94 11.50 10.61 -1.36
C ILE A 94 12.96 10.52 -0.95
N GLU A 95 13.86 10.84 -1.88
CA GLU A 95 15.29 10.91 -1.64
C GLU A 95 15.80 12.33 -1.99
N LEU A 96 16.35 13.02 -0.99
CA LEU A 96 17.00 14.32 -1.17
C LEU A 96 18.44 14.09 -1.60
N ILE A 97 18.73 14.27 -2.89
CA ILE A 97 20.07 14.10 -3.46
C ILE A 97 20.95 15.30 -3.09
N SER A 98 20.38 16.51 -3.18
CA SER A 98 21.01 17.75 -2.74
C SER A 98 19.96 18.68 -2.17
N ALA A 99 20.21 19.22 -0.98
CA ALA A 99 19.33 20.18 -0.30
C ALA A 99 20.18 21.17 0.52
N GLN A 100 21.09 21.88 -0.15
CA GLN A 100 21.96 22.86 0.49
C GLN A 100 21.33 24.27 0.49
N GLU A 101 21.67 25.07 1.51
CA GLU A 101 21.25 26.47 1.61
C GLU A 101 21.77 27.29 0.42
N GLY A 102 20.89 28.13 -0.15
CA GLY A 102 21.20 29.01 -1.28
C GLY A 102 21.48 28.30 -2.60
N LYS A 103 21.24 26.98 -2.69
CA LYS A 103 21.44 26.19 -3.91
C LYS A 103 20.16 25.51 -4.36
N ASP A 104 20.18 25.06 -5.60
CA ASP A 104 19.13 24.21 -6.14
C ASP A 104 19.02 22.90 -5.36
N TRP A 105 17.79 22.45 -5.16
CA TRP A 105 17.51 21.17 -4.55
C TRP A 105 17.27 20.12 -5.63
N GLN A 106 17.91 18.96 -5.48
CA GLN A 106 17.68 17.80 -6.34
C GLN A 106 16.94 16.75 -5.53
N ILE A 107 15.76 16.37 -6.02
CA ILE A 107 14.84 15.49 -5.31
C ILE A 107 14.46 14.35 -6.25
N LYS A 108 14.61 13.12 -5.77
CA LYS A 108 14.13 11.93 -6.45
C LYS A 108 12.86 11.44 -5.76
N PHE A 109 11.79 11.34 -6.52
CA PHE A 109 10.56 10.65 -6.13
C PHE A 109 10.55 9.28 -6.78
N THR A 110 10.24 8.24 -6.01
CA THR A 110 10.00 6.90 -6.53
C THR A 110 8.59 6.47 -6.13
N VAL A 111 7.78 6.12 -7.12
CA VAL A 111 6.39 5.66 -6.95
C VAL A 111 6.14 4.45 -7.86
N CYS A 112 4.99 3.82 -7.75
CA CYS A 112 4.55 2.83 -8.73
C CYS A 112 3.05 2.99 -9.02
N GLU A 113 2.66 2.65 -10.25
CA GLU A 113 1.27 2.47 -10.63
C GLU A 113 0.87 1.00 -10.49
N THR A 114 -0.42 0.69 -10.63
CA THR A 114 -0.91 -0.70 -10.57
C THR A 114 -0.14 -1.59 -11.56
N PRO A 115 0.40 -2.74 -11.12
CA PRO A 115 1.11 -3.65 -12.00
C PRO A 115 0.19 -4.23 -13.08
N THR A 116 0.73 -4.42 -14.28
CA THR A 116 0.01 -5.06 -15.37
C THR A 116 0.00 -6.58 -15.18
N VAL A 117 -1.19 -7.17 -15.17
CA VAL A 117 -1.38 -8.63 -15.00
C VAL A 117 -1.60 -9.30 -16.35
N ASN A 118 -0.76 -10.30 -16.66
CA ASN A 118 -0.97 -11.20 -17.80
C ASN A 118 -1.46 -12.56 -17.32
N LEU A 119 -2.75 -12.81 -17.50
CA LEU A 119 -3.43 -14.04 -17.06
C LEU A 119 -3.04 -15.30 -17.85
N GLY A 120 -2.46 -15.16 -19.05
CA GLY A 120 -2.12 -16.30 -19.90
C GLY A 120 -3.30 -17.28 -20.08
N ASN A 121 -3.00 -18.57 -20.05
CA ASN A 121 -4.01 -19.64 -20.18
C ASN A 121 -4.46 -20.19 -18.81
N TYR A 122 -4.75 -19.30 -17.85
CA TYR A 122 -5.13 -19.71 -16.50
C TYR A 122 -6.36 -20.64 -16.47
N LYS A 123 -7.35 -20.45 -17.36
CA LYS A 123 -8.58 -21.26 -17.38
C LYS A 123 -8.30 -22.74 -17.62
N GLU A 124 -7.44 -23.08 -18.58
CA GLU A 124 -7.10 -24.49 -18.84
C GLU A 124 -6.34 -25.12 -17.68
N GLU A 125 -5.45 -24.37 -17.05
CA GLU A 125 -4.67 -24.84 -15.91
C GLU A 125 -5.56 -25.08 -14.69
N ILE A 126 -6.54 -24.21 -14.45
CA ILE A 126 -7.53 -24.42 -13.38
C ILE A 126 -8.45 -25.60 -13.72
N LYS A 127 -8.91 -25.74 -14.97
CA LYS A 127 -9.74 -26.88 -15.41
C LYS A 127 -9.07 -28.25 -15.17
N LYS A 128 -7.76 -28.34 -15.34
CA LYS A 128 -7.00 -29.58 -15.05
C LYS A 128 -7.10 -29.95 -13.57
N ILE A 129 -7.14 -28.97 -12.67
CA ILE A 129 -7.21 -29.17 -11.22
C ILE A 129 -8.64 -29.52 -10.79
N THR A 130 -9.63 -28.77 -11.27
CA THR A 130 -11.04 -29.03 -10.97
C THR A 130 -11.50 -30.39 -11.52
N ALA A 131 -11.06 -30.77 -12.73
CA ALA A 131 -11.35 -32.08 -13.32
C ALA A 131 -10.66 -33.24 -12.57
N LYS A 132 -9.39 -33.10 -12.19
CA LYS A 132 -8.64 -34.15 -11.45
C LYS A 132 -9.29 -34.48 -10.11
N ASN A 133 -9.86 -33.46 -9.44
CA ASN A 133 -10.61 -33.64 -8.19
C ASN A 133 -12.06 -34.12 -8.38
N LYS A 134 -12.61 -34.10 -9.60
CA LYS A 134 -13.93 -34.66 -9.94
C LYS A 134 -13.87 -36.17 -10.25
N ILE A 135 -12.69 -36.70 -10.57
CA ILE A 135 -12.47 -38.11 -10.94
C ILE A 135 -12.36 -39.04 -9.70
N TRP A 136 -12.22 -38.51 -8.47
CA TRP A 136 -12.23 -39.32 -7.23
C TRP A 136 -13.66 -39.59 -6.70
N THR A 137 -14.24 -40.66 -7.23
CA THR A 137 -15.38 -41.51 -6.77
C THR A 137 -16.84 -40.98 -6.71
N PRO A 138 -17.75 -41.62 -7.47
CA PRO A 138 -19.19 -41.39 -7.47
C PRO A 138 -19.95 -42.31 -6.49
N GLU A 139 -19.81 -42.16 -5.16
CA GLU A 139 -20.77 -42.86 -4.25
C GLU A 139 -20.85 -42.40 -2.78
N LYS A 140 -20.32 -41.22 -2.39
CA LYS A 140 -20.42 -40.75 -0.99
C LYS A 140 -20.62 -39.24 -0.82
N GLU A 141 -21.28 -38.57 -1.76
CA GLU A 141 -21.55 -37.13 -1.64
C GLU A 141 -22.72 -36.80 -0.70
N GLU A 142 -23.67 -37.71 -0.48
CA GLU A 142 -24.85 -37.41 0.33
C GLU A 142 -24.65 -37.57 1.85
N GLN A 143 -23.59 -38.24 2.31
CA GLN A 143 -23.39 -38.55 3.74
C GLN A 143 -21.99 -38.22 4.28
N SER A 144 -21.29 -37.21 3.74
CA SER A 144 -20.05 -36.73 4.37
C SER A 144 -20.35 -35.64 5.43
N PRO A 145 -19.76 -35.71 6.64
CA PRO A 145 -19.87 -34.67 7.67
C PRO A 145 -19.51 -33.27 7.13
N LYS A 146 -20.14 -32.21 7.67
CA LYS A 146 -19.90 -30.82 7.25
C LYS A 146 -18.42 -30.40 7.35
N GLU A 147 -17.66 -30.98 8.29
CA GLU A 147 -16.21 -30.73 8.45
C GLU A 147 -15.37 -31.31 7.31
N ASP A 148 -15.67 -32.51 6.83
CA ASP A 148 -14.93 -33.15 5.72
C ASP A 148 -15.16 -32.43 4.38
N LYS A 149 -16.37 -31.89 4.16
CA LYS A 149 -16.67 -31.07 2.97
C LYS A 149 -15.95 -29.73 3.00
N LYS A 150 -15.82 -29.12 4.19
CA LYS A 150 -15.13 -27.83 4.37
C LYS A 150 -13.62 -27.97 4.13
N ASN A 151 -13.00 -28.99 4.71
CA ASN A 151 -11.56 -29.26 4.53
C ASN A 151 -11.21 -29.53 3.06
N LYS A 152 -12.01 -30.32 2.33
CA LYS A 152 -11.81 -30.58 0.89
C LYS A 152 -11.96 -29.33 0.03
N THR A 153 -12.84 -28.40 0.42
CA THR A 153 -13.04 -27.14 -0.32
C THR A 153 -11.87 -26.19 -0.10
N GLU A 154 -11.34 -26.13 1.12
CA GLU A 154 -10.14 -25.36 1.46
C GLU A 154 -8.90 -25.89 0.72
N GLU A 155 -8.69 -27.22 0.67
CA GLU A 155 -7.60 -27.84 -0.10
C GLU A 155 -7.68 -27.50 -1.60
N LYS A 156 -8.86 -27.64 -2.21
CA LYS A 156 -9.09 -27.25 -3.62
C LYS A 156 -8.75 -25.78 -3.87
N THR A 157 -9.16 -24.90 -2.96
CA THR A 157 -8.87 -23.46 -3.04
C THR A 157 -7.38 -23.20 -3.03
N GLN A 158 -6.65 -23.87 -2.13
CA GLN A 158 -5.20 -23.75 -2.04
C GLN A 158 -4.48 -24.24 -3.31
N GLU A 159 -4.97 -25.30 -3.94
CA GLU A 159 -4.43 -25.77 -5.23
C GLU A 159 -4.65 -24.76 -6.36
N ILE A 160 -5.85 -24.17 -6.43
CA ILE A 160 -6.18 -23.10 -7.40
C ILE A 160 -5.26 -21.90 -7.20
N ILE A 161 -5.11 -21.42 -5.96
CA ILE A 161 -4.23 -20.30 -5.63
C ILE A 161 -2.79 -20.61 -6.07
N LYS A 162 -2.25 -21.78 -5.72
CA LYS A 162 -0.90 -22.18 -6.13
C LYS A 162 -0.74 -22.22 -7.65
N ALA A 163 -1.76 -22.66 -8.38
CA ALA A 163 -1.73 -22.69 -9.84
C ALA A 163 -1.76 -21.28 -10.44
N LEU A 164 -2.58 -20.37 -9.90
CA LEU A 164 -2.59 -18.96 -10.29
C LEU A 164 -1.21 -18.32 -10.08
N LEU A 165 -0.63 -18.48 -8.89
CA LEU A 165 0.69 -17.91 -8.55
C LEU A 165 1.81 -18.41 -9.48
N ARG A 166 1.71 -19.65 -9.98
CA ARG A 166 2.72 -20.24 -10.88
C ARG A 166 2.55 -19.82 -12.34
N ASN A 167 1.30 -19.71 -12.81
CA ASN A 167 1.01 -19.58 -14.23
C ASN A 167 0.79 -18.13 -14.68
N VAL A 168 0.34 -17.27 -13.77
CA VAL A 168 0.11 -15.85 -14.06
C VAL A 168 1.41 -15.07 -13.83
N LYS A 169 1.84 -14.33 -14.84
CA LYS A 169 3.07 -13.52 -14.78
C LYS A 169 2.72 -12.08 -14.45
N ILE A 170 3.31 -11.57 -13.37
CA ILE A 170 3.15 -10.20 -12.90
C ILE A 170 4.53 -9.68 -12.50
N ALA A 171 4.89 -8.49 -12.98
CA ALA A 171 6.05 -7.77 -12.50
C ALA A 171 5.61 -6.85 -11.36
N ILE A 172 5.78 -7.30 -10.12
CA ILE A 172 5.38 -6.52 -8.94
C ILE A 172 6.54 -5.60 -8.56
N PRO A 173 6.31 -4.28 -8.50
CA PRO A 173 7.36 -3.33 -8.18
C PRO A 173 7.85 -3.49 -6.74
N GLN A 174 9.18 -3.51 -6.57
CA GLN A 174 9.82 -3.73 -5.27
C GLN A 174 9.36 -2.72 -4.21
N ILE A 175 9.16 -1.46 -4.62
CA ILE A 175 8.70 -0.38 -3.74
C ILE A 175 7.30 -0.65 -3.16
N LEU A 176 6.43 -1.35 -3.89
CA LEU A 176 5.12 -1.75 -3.40
C LEU A 176 5.25 -2.76 -2.25
N ILE A 177 6.10 -3.75 -2.44
CA ILE A 177 6.40 -4.78 -1.42
C ILE A 177 7.06 -4.14 -0.20
N GLU A 178 8.05 -3.27 -0.40
CA GLU A 178 8.72 -2.56 0.69
C GLU A 178 7.74 -1.72 1.52
N ASN A 179 6.82 -1.01 0.87
CA ASN A 179 5.80 -0.23 1.55
C ASN A 179 4.90 -1.11 2.43
N GLU A 180 4.40 -2.24 1.92
CA GLU A 180 3.56 -3.15 2.72
C GLU A 180 4.34 -3.77 3.88
N VAL A 181 5.58 -4.21 3.64
CA VAL A 181 6.44 -4.78 4.68
C VAL A 181 6.67 -3.77 5.81
N ASN A 182 6.91 -2.50 5.48
CA ASN A 182 7.07 -1.45 6.49
C ASN A 182 5.78 -1.25 7.31
N GLN A 183 4.60 -1.31 6.68
CA GLN A 183 3.32 -1.22 7.41
C GLN A 183 3.08 -2.44 8.31
N LYS A 184 3.42 -3.65 7.85
CA LYS A 184 3.34 -4.87 8.66
C LYS A 184 4.29 -4.81 9.86
N LEU A 185 5.52 -4.35 9.66
CA LEU A 185 6.49 -4.16 10.74
C LEU A 185 6.02 -3.11 11.75
N ALA A 186 5.49 -1.97 11.29
CA ALA A 186 4.93 -0.95 12.18
C ALA A 186 3.75 -1.50 13.00
N SER A 187 2.86 -2.26 12.37
CA SER A 187 1.74 -2.94 13.04
C SER A 187 2.22 -3.97 14.06
N LEU A 188 3.32 -4.67 13.76
CA LEU A 188 3.93 -5.62 14.68
C LEU A 188 4.50 -4.90 15.91
N ILE A 189 5.23 -3.79 15.70
CA ILE A 189 5.78 -2.95 16.77
C ILE A 189 4.66 -2.49 17.70
N GLU A 190 3.60 -1.90 17.14
CA GLU A 190 2.46 -1.41 17.93
C GLU A 190 1.80 -2.52 18.76
N LYS A 191 1.63 -3.72 18.17
CA LYS A 191 1.10 -4.89 18.89
C LYS A 191 2.03 -5.32 20.03
N THR A 192 3.34 -5.35 19.81
CA THR A 192 4.31 -5.73 20.84
C THR A 192 4.40 -4.70 21.97
N GLU A 193 4.34 -3.41 21.64
CA GLU A 193 4.34 -2.32 22.62
C GLU A 193 3.10 -2.39 23.52
N LYS A 194 1.92 -2.70 22.96
CA LYS A 194 0.68 -2.94 23.73
C LYS A 194 0.80 -4.12 24.70
N LEU A 195 1.68 -5.07 24.43
CA LEU A 195 1.99 -6.20 25.31
C LEU A 195 3.12 -5.89 26.30
N GLY A 196 3.67 -4.67 26.28
CA GLY A 196 4.78 -4.26 27.14
C GLY A 196 6.13 -4.85 26.76
N LEU A 197 6.27 -5.33 25.51
CA LEU A 197 7.49 -5.94 24.99
C LEU A 197 8.12 -5.03 23.94
N THR A 198 9.46 -5.05 23.85
CA THR A 198 10.13 -4.50 22.65
C THR A 198 10.02 -5.50 21.49
N LEU A 199 10.12 -5.00 20.26
CA LEU A 199 10.16 -5.86 19.07
C LEU A 199 11.26 -6.92 19.20
N ASP A 200 12.47 -6.52 19.61
CA ASP A 200 13.60 -7.45 19.76
C ASP A 200 13.33 -8.57 20.77
N GLN A 201 12.69 -8.25 21.91
CA GLN A 201 12.30 -9.24 22.91
C GLN A 201 11.28 -10.24 22.34
N TYR A 202 10.28 -9.74 21.62
CA TYR A 202 9.27 -10.57 20.97
C TYR A 202 9.90 -11.50 19.93
N LEU A 203 10.77 -10.97 19.06
CA LEU A 203 11.45 -11.75 18.04
C LEU A 203 12.38 -12.82 18.63
N ASN A 204 13.10 -12.48 19.70
CA ASN A 204 13.92 -13.43 20.45
C ASN A 204 13.09 -14.56 21.05
N SER A 205 11.88 -14.27 21.56
CA SER A 205 10.97 -15.30 22.07
C SER A 205 10.50 -16.29 21.00
N LEU A 206 10.42 -15.84 19.75
CA LEU A 206 10.08 -16.66 18.58
C LEU A 206 11.30 -17.36 17.96
N GLY A 207 12.52 -17.09 18.47
CA GLY A 207 13.76 -17.57 17.88
C GLY A 207 14.05 -17.00 16.49
N LYS A 208 13.53 -15.80 16.19
CA LYS A 208 13.67 -15.15 14.88
C LYS A 208 14.44 -13.83 14.98
N THR A 209 15.05 -13.42 13.87
CA THR A 209 15.67 -12.10 13.73
C THR A 209 14.77 -11.15 12.93
N ALA A 210 15.00 -9.83 13.07
CA ALA A 210 14.29 -8.82 12.29
C ALA A 210 14.45 -9.04 10.77
N GLU A 211 15.63 -9.49 10.33
CA GLU A 211 15.88 -9.81 8.92
C GLU A 211 15.08 -11.01 8.42
N GLN A 212 14.90 -12.04 9.26
CA GLN A 212 14.09 -13.20 8.92
C GLN A 212 12.61 -12.82 8.78
N ILE A 213 12.06 -12.07 9.75
CA ILE A 213 10.69 -11.58 9.67
C ILE A 213 10.49 -10.68 8.46
N LYS A 214 11.44 -9.78 8.17
CA LYS A 214 11.37 -8.93 6.98
C LYS A 214 11.30 -9.76 5.69
N LYS A 215 12.11 -10.81 5.56
CA LYS A 215 12.09 -11.71 4.40
C LYS A 215 10.80 -12.51 4.30
N GLU A 216 10.29 -13.00 5.43
CA GLU A 216 8.99 -13.69 5.48
C GLU A 216 7.86 -12.76 5.01
N TYR A 217 7.79 -11.54 5.55
CA TYR A 217 6.82 -10.54 5.12
C TYR A 217 7.01 -10.12 3.68
N GLN A 218 8.23 -10.02 3.16
CA GLN A 218 8.46 -9.73 1.75
C GLN A 218 7.85 -10.81 0.86
N LYS A 219 8.12 -12.09 1.15
CA LYS A 219 7.59 -13.21 0.38
C LYS A 219 6.07 -13.29 0.47
N GLU A 220 5.53 -13.19 1.69
CA GLU A 220 4.09 -13.23 1.92
C GLU A 220 3.38 -12.06 1.21
N SER A 221 3.91 -10.84 1.33
CA SER A 221 3.35 -9.65 0.66
C SER A 221 3.41 -9.78 -0.86
N GLN A 222 4.49 -10.37 -1.40
CA GLN A 222 4.60 -10.63 -2.83
C GLN A 222 3.54 -11.63 -3.31
N ASP A 223 3.36 -12.74 -2.60
CA ASP A 223 2.35 -13.75 -2.92
C ASP A 223 0.92 -13.17 -2.79
N ASN A 224 0.67 -12.34 -1.76
CA ASN A 224 -0.62 -11.67 -1.56
C ASN A 224 -0.92 -10.68 -2.69
N TRP A 225 -0.01 -9.76 -3.02
CA TRP A 225 -0.21 -8.84 -4.15
C TRP A 225 -0.41 -9.58 -5.46
N HIS A 226 0.35 -10.65 -5.69
CA HIS A 226 0.19 -11.46 -6.90
C HIS A 226 -1.22 -12.05 -6.98
N LEU A 227 -1.69 -12.66 -5.89
CA LEU A 227 -3.03 -13.23 -5.81
C LEU A 227 -4.12 -12.16 -5.96
N GLU A 228 -4.04 -11.06 -5.23
CA GLU A 228 -5.05 -9.99 -5.25
C GLU A 228 -5.19 -9.37 -6.63
N LEU A 229 -4.06 -9.04 -7.28
CA LEU A 229 -4.05 -8.49 -8.63
C LEU A 229 -4.56 -9.50 -9.65
N THR A 230 -4.19 -10.78 -9.51
CA THR A 230 -4.68 -11.86 -10.36
C THR A 230 -6.19 -12.01 -10.26
N LEU A 231 -6.72 -12.14 -9.04
CA LEU A 231 -8.16 -12.29 -8.81
C LEU A 231 -8.92 -11.07 -9.30
N ASN A 232 -8.43 -9.86 -9.03
CA ASN A 232 -9.08 -8.64 -9.52
C ASN A 232 -9.11 -8.60 -11.05
N LYS A 233 -8.01 -8.96 -11.72
CA LYS A 233 -7.96 -9.01 -13.19
C LYS A 233 -8.90 -10.05 -13.78
N ILE A 234 -9.01 -11.23 -13.15
CA ILE A 234 -9.98 -12.27 -13.57
C ILE A 234 -11.41 -11.76 -13.37
N ALA A 235 -11.68 -11.14 -12.22
CA ALA A 235 -12.99 -10.60 -11.91
C ALA A 235 -13.43 -9.54 -12.93
N ASP A 236 -12.51 -8.66 -13.35
CA ASP A 236 -12.77 -7.67 -14.40
C ASP A 236 -12.97 -8.32 -15.78
N GLN A 237 -12.17 -9.33 -16.13
CA GLN A 237 -12.29 -10.03 -17.41
C GLN A 237 -13.61 -10.81 -17.51
N GLU A 238 -14.02 -11.47 -16.44
CA GLU A 238 -15.24 -12.28 -16.37
C GLU A 238 -16.47 -11.46 -15.93
N LYS A 239 -16.30 -10.15 -15.73
CA LYS A 239 -17.35 -9.21 -15.30
C LYS A 239 -18.07 -9.64 -14.02
N ILE A 240 -17.31 -10.15 -13.05
CA ILE A 240 -17.82 -10.55 -11.74
C ILE A 240 -18.09 -9.28 -10.94
N THR A 241 -19.37 -9.03 -10.66
CA THR A 241 -19.86 -7.89 -9.87
C THR A 241 -20.44 -8.34 -8.52
N VAL A 242 -20.47 -7.40 -7.59
CA VAL A 242 -21.10 -7.56 -6.28
C VAL A 242 -22.23 -6.55 -6.20
N ASP A 243 -23.45 -7.04 -6.00
CA ASP A 243 -24.62 -6.19 -5.87
C ASP A 243 -24.73 -5.63 -4.45
N ASN A 244 -25.30 -4.43 -4.32
CA ASN A 244 -25.47 -3.78 -3.02
C ASN A 244 -26.30 -4.63 -2.04
N GLU A 245 -27.28 -5.38 -2.54
CA GLU A 245 -28.13 -6.25 -1.71
C GLU A 245 -27.33 -7.36 -1.02
N GLU A 246 -26.28 -7.89 -1.65
CA GLU A 246 -25.42 -8.90 -1.03
C GLU A 246 -24.60 -8.30 0.11
N ILE A 247 -24.12 -7.07 -0.08
CA ILE A 247 -23.40 -6.32 0.94
C ILE A 247 -24.35 -6.02 2.12
N ASP A 248 -25.58 -5.60 1.82
CA ASP A 248 -26.61 -5.31 2.83
C ASP A 248 -26.97 -6.54 3.66
N LYS A 249 -27.07 -7.71 3.04
CA LYS A 249 -27.31 -8.97 3.75
C LYS A 249 -26.19 -9.28 4.75
N ILE A 250 -24.93 -9.11 4.35
CA ILE A 250 -23.79 -9.35 5.25
C ILE A 250 -23.78 -8.36 6.41
N ILE A 251 -24.08 -7.08 6.15
CA ILE A 251 -24.21 -6.08 7.20
C ILE A 251 -25.38 -6.43 8.14
N ALA A 252 -26.51 -6.89 7.61
CA ALA A 252 -27.68 -7.27 8.40
C ALA A 252 -27.43 -8.49 9.30
N ASP A 253 -26.66 -9.46 8.83
CA ASP A 253 -26.30 -10.70 9.53
C ASP A 253 -25.29 -10.50 10.69
N SER A 254 -24.66 -9.32 10.80
CA SER A 254 -23.79 -8.99 11.94
C SER A 254 -24.60 -8.91 13.25
N LYS A 255 -24.01 -9.41 14.34
CA LYS A 255 -24.68 -9.59 15.63
C LYS A 255 -24.75 -8.33 16.49
N ASN A 256 -23.99 -7.27 16.17
CA ASN A 256 -23.86 -6.07 17.01
C ASN A 256 -24.04 -4.77 16.21
N GLU A 257 -24.82 -3.83 16.75
CA GLU A 257 -25.14 -2.54 16.12
C GLU A 257 -23.90 -1.67 15.83
N LYS A 258 -22.89 -1.68 16.70
CA LYS A 258 -21.59 -1.02 16.44
C LYS A 258 -20.81 -1.66 15.30
N GLU A 259 -20.93 -2.98 15.14
CA GLU A 259 -20.28 -3.72 14.06
C GLU A 259 -21.00 -3.44 12.74
N LYS A 260 -22.34 -3.36 12.74
CA LYS A 260 -23.13 -2.92 11.58
C LYS A 260 -22.75 -1.53 11.09
N GLU A 261 -22.59 -0.59 12.03
CA GLU A 261 -22.17 0.79 11.71
C GLU A 261 -20.76 0.82 11.10
N ASN A 262 -19.80 0.08 11.69
CA ASN A 262 -18.44 -0.02 11.14
C ASN A 262 -18.43 -0.66 9.75
N LEU A 263 -19.16 -1.75 9.56
CA LEU A 263 -19.28 -2.44 8.26
C LEU A 263 -19.95 -1.58 7.21
N SER A 264 -20.91 -0.74 7.62
CA SER A 264 -21.57 0.24 6.73
C SER A 264 -20.61 1.32 6.23
N HIS A 265 -19.67 1.76 7.07
CA HIS A 265 -18.59 2.66 6.62
C HIS A 265 -17.56 1.95 5.74
N GLN A 266 -17.49 0.62 5.79
CA GLN A 266 -16.53 -0.22 5.06
C GLN A 266 -17.15 -0.94 3.85
N ARG A 267 -18.31 -0.51 3.34
CA ARG A 267 -18.99 -1.14 2.19
C ARG A 267 -18.08 -1.40 0.99
N TYR A 268 -17.17 -0.47 0.69
CA TYR A 268 -16.18 -0.65 -0.39
C TYR A 268 -15.26 -1.85 -0.14
N MET A 269 -14.76 -1.99 1.09
CA MET A 269 -13.93 -3.13 1.49
C MET A 269 -14.72 -4.44 1.41
N LEU A 270 -15.98 -4.43 1.85
CA LEU A 270 -16.87 -5.60 1.74
C LEU A 270 -17.11 -5.99 0.29
N ALA A 271 -17.39 -5.02 -0.59
CA ALA A 271 -17.54 -5.27 -2.02
C ALA A 271 -16.27 -5.90 -2.61
N PHE A 272 -15.09 -5.39 -2.25
CA PHE A 272 -13.81 -5.95 -2.69
C PHE A 272 -13.61 -7.41 -2.24
N ILE A 273 -13.81 -7.68 -0.94
CA ILE A 273 -13.68 -9.04 -0.38
C ILE A 273 -14.68 -10.00 -1.04
N LEU A 274 -15.93 -9.57 -1.23
CA LEU A 274 -16.94 -10.39 -1.89
C LEU A 274 -16.61 -10.66 -3.35
N LYS A 275 -16.07 -9.67 -4.07
CA LYS A 275 -15.64 -9.82 -5.46
C LYS A 275 -14.53 -10.86 -5.56
N GLN A 276 -13.54 -10.81 -4.67
CA GLN A 276 -12.48 -11.82 -4.60
C GLN A 276 -13.04 -13.22 -4.29
N ARG A 277 -13.94 -13.32 -3.31
CA ARG A 277 -14.58 -14.59 -2.95
C ARG A 277 -15.36 -15.18 -4.12
N LYS A 278 -16.22 -14.40 -4.77
CA LYS A 278 -16.98 -14.82 -5.96
C LYS A 278 -16.05 -15.24 -7.10
N THR A 279 -14.92 -14.57 -7.25
CA THR A 279 -13.91 -14.95 -8.25
C THR A 279 -13.31 -16.31 -7.94
N LEU A 280 -12.97 -16.59 -6.68
CA LEU A 280 -12.50 -17.91 -6.27
C LEU A 280 -13.57 -18.99 -6.47
N GLU A 281 -14.83 -18.71 -6.11
CA GLU A 281 -15.96 -19.62 -6.34
C GLU A 281 -16.18 -19.89 -7.85
N PHE A 282 -16.05 -18.87 -8.70
CA PHE A 282 -16.06 -19.04 -10.15
C PHE A 282 -14.95 -19.99 -10.62
N LEU A 283 -13.72 -19.79 -10.13
CA LEU A 283 -12.57 -20.64 -10.50
C LEU A 283 -12.74 -22.10 -10.03
N GLN A 284 -13.35 -22.33 -8.87
CA GLN A 284 -13.65 -23.67 -8.38
C GLN A 284 -14.65 -24.42 -9.27
N ASN A 285 -15.48 -23.70 -10.02
CA ASN A 285 -16.54 -24.24 -10.85
C ASN A 285 -16.19 -24.32 -12.36
N LEU A 286 -14.96 -23.96 -12.75
CA LEU A 286 -14.46 -24.09 -14.12
C LEU A 286 -14.25 -25.54 -14.56
#